data_AF-A0A7S0M2K2-F1
#
_entry.id   AF-A0A7S0M2K2-F1
#
_cell.length_a   1.000
_cell.length_b   1.000
_cell.length_c   1.000
_cell.angle_alpha   90.00
_cell.angle_beta   90.00
_cell.angle_gamma   90.00
#
_symmetry.space_group_name_H-M   'P 1'
#
loop_
_entity.id
_entity.type
_entity.pdbx_description
1 polymer ?
#
loop_
_entity_poly.entity_id
_entity_poly.type
_entity_poly.pdbx_seq_one_letter_code
_entity_poly.pdbx_strand_id
1 'polypeptide(L)'
;VPAKSKDQTVAQVEIAVSAGCSGVFLTNPDFDYPQLLPIVRHVRGLHPALFLGVSFHAVTGADAFPTLGRLAVEGTKVDAYFAHHAWIDDARDDQPAAGAALRAREQSGWDGLYL
;
A
#
# COMPACT_ATOMS: atom_id res chain seq x y z
N VAL A 1 3.47 8.46 -5.73
CA VAL A 1 2.69 8.63 -6.96
C VAL A 1 1.22 8.76 -6.58
N PRO A 2 0.68 9.99 -6.55
CA PRO A 2 -0.75 10.21 -6.34
C PRO A 2 -1.51 9.66 -7.56
N ALA A 3 -2.24 8.57 -7.33
CA ALA A 3 -3.03 7.95 -8.37
C ALA A 3 -4.29 8.79 -8.62
N LYS A 4 -4.70 8.87 -9.90
CA LYS A 4 -5.97 9.49 -10.32
C LYS A 4 -6.73 8.59 -11.30
N SER A 5 -6.01 8.00 -12.25
CA SER A 5 -6.51 6.99 -13.17
C SER A 5 -5.42 5.96 -13.46
N LYS A 6 -5.77 4.86 -14.13
CA LYS A 6 -4.79 3.85 -14.56
C LYS A 6 -3.72 4.48 -15.46
N ASP A 7 -4.13 5.13 -16.54
CA ASP A 7 -3.22 5.69 -17.56
C ASP A 7 -2.29 6.75 -16.97
N GLN A 8 -2.83 7.68 -16.17
CA GLN A 8 -2.00 8.71 -15.53
C GLN A 8 -1.04 8.10 -14.51
N THR A 9 -1.47 7.10 -13.74
CA THR A 9 -0.59 6.45 -12.75
C THR A 9 0.54 5.71 -13.45
N VAL A 10 0.24 4.97 -14.53
CA VAL A 10 1.24 4.25 -15.32
C VAL A 10 2.27 5.21 -15.90
N ALA A 11 1.84 6.30 -16.54
CA ALA A 11 2.76 7.30 -17.08
C ALA A 11 3.72 7.87 -16.00
N GLN A 12 3.22 8.10 -14.77
CA GLN A 12 4.08 8.55 -13.68
C GLN A 12 5.03 7.47 -13.15
N VAL A 13 4.58 6.21 -13.10
CA VAL A 13 5.43 5.08 -12.75
C VAL A 13 6.54 4.89 -13.78
N GLU A 14 6.25 5.03 -15.07
CA GLU A 14 7.24 4.96 -16.15
C GLU A 14 8.29 6.07 -16.03
N ILE A 15 7.87 7.30 -15.67
CA ILE A 15 8.81 8.39 -15.38
C ILE A 15 9.73 8.01 -14.20
N ALA A 16 9.19 7.47 -13.10
CA ALA A 16 10.00 7.05 -11.97
C ALA A 16 10.98 5.91 -12.34
N VAL A 17 10.51 4.92 -13.09
CA VAL A 17 11.34 3.79 -13.56
C VAL A 17 12.45 4.27 -14.50
N SER A 18 12.13 5.14 -15.46
CA SER A 18 13.14 5.71 -16.38
C SER A 18 14.16 6.60 -15.68
N ALA A 19 13.79 7.22 -14.56
CA ALA A 19 14.72 7.95 -13.69
C ALA A 19 15.59 7.02 -12.80
N GLY A 20 15.42 5.70 -12.88
CA GLY A 20 16.20 4.72 -12.13
C GLY A 20 15.67 4.41 -10.73
N CYS A 21 14.44 4.81 -10.39
CA CYS A 21 13.84 4.46 -9.10
C CYS A 21 13.57 2.95 -9.01
N SER A 22 14.02 2.32 -7.92
CA SER A 22 13.79 0.89 -7.67
C SER A 22 12.36 0.54 -7.25
N GLY A 23 11.55 1.55 -6.92
CA GLY A 23 10.19 1.37 -6.43
C GLY A 23 9.38 2.65 -6.36
N VAL A 24 8.08 2.48 -6.14
CA VAL A 24 7.12 3.58 -6.03
C VAL A 24 6.09 3.28 -4.95
N PHE A 25 5.56 4.32 -4.33
CA PHE A 25 4.37 4.24 -3.49
C PHE A 25 3.17 4.84 -4.22
N LEU A 26 2.08 4.07 -4.37
CA LEU A 26 0.81 4.59 -4.88
C LEU A 26 -0.04 5.12 -3.72
N THR A 27 -0.55 6.35 -3.85
CA THR A 27 -1.39 7.00 -2.84
C THR A 27 -2.74 7.37 -3.44
N ASN A 28 -3.79 7.42 -2.61
CA ASN A 28 -5.14 7.84 -2.98
C ASN A 28 -5.57 9.10 -2.20
N PRO A 29 -4.97 10.28 -2.45
CA PRO A 29 -5.34 11.49 -1.72
C PRO A 29 -6.76 11.99 -2.05
N ASP A 30 -7.27 11.65 -3.24
CA ASP A 30 -8.48 12.25 -3.80
C ASP A 30 -9.71 11.31 -3.81
N PHE A 31 -9.56 10.07 -3.32
CA PHE A 31 -10.62 9.04 -3.37
C PHE A 31 -10.39 7.89 -2.38
N ASP A 32 -11.40 7.04 -2.18
CA ASP A 32 -11.34 5.93 -1.24
C ASP A 32 -10.44 4.79 -1.72
N TYR A 33 -9.70 4.16 -0.80
CA TYR A 33 -8.70 3.15 -1.16
C TYR A 33 -9.22 1.96 -1.99
N PRO A 34 -10.50 1.49 -1.89
CA PRO A 34 -10.98 0.42 -2.77
C PRO A 34 -10.89 0.79 -4.26
N GLN A 35 -11.01 2.08 -4.60
CA GLN A 35 -10.85 2.59 -5.96
C GLN A 35 -9.38 2.58 -6.42
N LEU A 36 -8.42 2.51 -5.48
CA LEU A 36 -6.99 2.36 -5.79
C LEU A 36 -6.65 0.93 -6.23
N LEU A 37 -7.37 -0.09 -5.72
CA LEU A 37 -7.01 -1.49 -5.92
C LEU A 37 -6.94 -1.92 -7.41
N PRO A 38 -7.87 -1.51 -8.29
CA PRO A 38 -7.74 -1.79 -9.72
C PRO A 38 -6.52 -1.14 -10.37
N ILE A 39 -6.03 0.00 -9.84
CA ILE A 39 -4.82 0.67 -10.32
C ILE A 39 -3.59 -0.09 -9.84
N VAL A 40 -3.55 -0.51 -8.57
CA VAL A 40 -2.46 -1.35 -8.01
C VAL A 40 -2.28 -2.62 -8.84
N ARG A 41 -3.38 -3.34 -9.11
CA ARG A 41 -3.36 -4.56 -9.95
C ARG A 41 -2.80 -4.27 -11.35
N HIS A 42 -3.22 -3.16 -11.95
CA HIS A 42 -2.78 -2.77 -13.28
C HIS A 42 -1.27 -2.45 -13.32
N VAL A 43 -0.78 -1.63 -12.38
CA VAL A 43 0.64 -1.27 -12.27
C VAL A 43 1.49 -2.50 -11.99
N ARG A 44 1.07 -3.40 -11.07
CA ARG A 44 1.78 -4.66 -10.81
C ARG A 44 1.87 -5.54 -12.05
N GLY A 45 0.80 -5.61 -12.86
CA GLY A 45 0.80 -6.38 -14.11
C GLY A 45 1.80 -5.85 -15.14
N LEU A 46 1.97 -4.53 -15.23
CA LEU A 46 2.91 -3.90 -16.16
C LEU A 46 4.36 -3.90 -15.66
N HIS A 47 4.56 -3.84 -14.34
CA HIS A 47 5.87 -3.84 -13.72
C HIS A 47 6.00 -4.93 -12.63
N PRO A 48 6.05 -6.23 -13.01
CA PRO A 48 6.06 -7.33 -12.04
C PRO A 48 7.23 -7.28 -11.06
N ALA A 49 8.40 -6.79 -11.49
CA ALA A 49 9.62 -6.73 -10.68
C ALA A 49 9.83 -5.41 -9.91
N LEU A 50 8.98 -4.40 -10.12
CA LEU A 50 9.11 -3.11 -9.43
C LEU A 50 8.72 -3.24 -7.96
N PHE A 51 9.47 -2.63 -7.05
CA PHE A 51 9.03 -2.55 -5.66
C PHE A 51 7.79 -1.63 -5.58
N LEU A 52 6.64 -2.19 -5.24
CA LEU A 52 5.37 -1.49 -5.24
C LEU A 52 4.83 -1.38 -3.82
N GLY A 53 4.91 -0.17 -3.27
CA GLY A 53 4.25 0.20 -2.03
C GLY A 53 2.89 0.85 -2.28
N VAL A 54 2.02 0.82 -1.28
CA VAL A 54 0.78 1.60 -1.27
C VAL A 54 0.62 2.36 0.06
N SER A 55 -0.12 3.46 0.02
CA SER A 55 -0.48 4.22 1.20
C SER A 55 -1.95 4.60 1.08
N PHE A 56 -2.77 3.98 1.92
CA PHE A 56 -4.21 4.24 1.94
C PHE A 56 -4.52 5.43 2.83
N HIS A 57 -5.05 6.52 2.26
CA HIS A 57 -5.35 7.73 3.01
C HIS A 57 -6.30 7.47 4.18
N ALA A 58 -5.91 7.88 5.40
CA ALA A 58 -6.67 7.72 6.63
C ALA A 58 -7.11 6.28 6.96
N VAL A 59 -6.37 5.26 6.50
CA VAL A 59 -6.63 3.86 6.81
C VAL A 59 -5.55 3.32 7.75
N THR A 60 -5.96 2.49 8.70
CA THR A 60 -5.03 1.85 9.65
C THR A 60 -4.39 0.60 9.04
N GLY A 61 -3.27 0.14 9.62
CA GLY A 61 -2.73 -1.18 9.29
C GLY A 61 -3.75 -2.30 9.55
N ALA A 62 -4.57 -2.18 10.60
CA ALA A 62 -5.59 -3.17 10.94
C ALA A 62 -6.61 -3.38 9.80
N ASP A 63 -6.99 -2.30 9.12
CA ASP A 63 -7.94 -2.35 8.00
C ASP A 63 -7.24 -2.66 6.66
N ALA A 64 -6.01 -2.19 6.48
CA ALA A 64 -5.26 -2.35 5.24
C ALA A 64 -4.76 -3.78 5.04
N PHE A 65 -4.16 -4.39 6.07
CA PHE A 65 -3.45 -5.67 5.93
C PHE A 65 -4.33 -6.82 5.43
N PRO A 66 -5.60 -7.00 5.86
CA PRO A 66 -6.49 -8.01 5.28
C PRO A 66 -6.67 -7.83 3.77
N THR A 67 -6.79 -6.59 3.29
CA THR A 67 -6.88 -6.30 1.85
C THR A 67 -5.59 -6.65 1.12
N LEU A 68 -4.42 -6.31 1.70
CA LEU A 68 -3.12 -6.62 1.09
C LEU A 68 -2.85 -8.13 1.04
N GLY A 69 -3.25 -8.86 2.08
CA GLY A 69 -3.19 -10.32 2.12
C GLY A 69 -4.05 -10.96 1.03
N ARG A 70 -5.30 -10.50 0.89
CA ARG A 70 -6.18 -10.93 -0.20
C ARG A 70 -5.58 -10.64 -1.57
N LEU A 71 -5.02 -9.45 -1.79
CA LEU A 71 -4.36 -9.12 -3.06
C LEU A 71 -3.19 -10.07 -3.36
N ALA A 72 -2.39 -10.43 -2.36
CA ALA A 72 -1.29 -11.37 -2.54
C ALA A 72 -1.79 -12.76 -2.96
N VAL A 73 -2.86 -13.27 -2.34
CA VAL A 73 -3.52 -14.53 -2.73
C VAL A 73 -4.07 -14.46 -4.16
N GLU A 74 -4.59 -13.31 -4.58
CA GLU A 74 -5.05 -13.04 -5.95
C GLU A 74 -3.91 -12.82 -6.97
N GLY A 75 -2.64 -12.96 -6.55
CA GLY A 75 -1.47 -12.79 -7.42
C GLY A 75 -0.98 -11.35 -7.59
N THR A 76 -1.51 -10.40 -6.83
CA THR A 76 -1.07 -9.00 -6.79
C THR A 76 -0.29 -8.73 -5.50
N LYS A 77 1.02 -9.02 -5.51
CA LYS A 77 1.86 -8.70 -4.35
C LYS A 77 2.06 -7.18 -4.21
N VAL A 78 1.83 -6.66 -3.00
CA VAL A 78 2.20 -5.31 -2.58
C VAL A 78 3.34 -5.44 -1.58
N ASP A 79 4.47 -4.80 -1.88
CA ASP A 79 5.73 -5.01 -1.16
C ASP A 79 5.81 -4.19 0.13
N ALA A 80 5.10 -3.07 0.18
CA ALA A 80 5.06 -2.21 1.36
C ALA A 80 3.71 -1.52 1.56
N TYR A 81 3.39 -1.27 2.81
CA TYR A 81 2.31 -0.38 3.22
C TYR A 81 2.90 0.76 4.03
N PHE A 82 2.65 1.99 3.60
CA PHE A 82 3.01 3.19 4.36
C PHE A 82 1.76 3.77 5.01
N ALA A 83 1.80 3.99 6.32
CA ALA A 83 0.78 4.72 7.06
C ALA A 83 1.38 5.93 7.77
N HIS A 84 0.72 7.09 7.66
CA HIS A 84 1.17 8.28 8.38
C HIS A 84 1.27 8.02 9.88
N HIS A 85 2.46 8.27 10.44
CA HIS A 85 2.82 8.01 11.84
C HIS A 85 2.65 6.55 12.29
N ALA A 86 2.46 5.59 11.37
CA ALA A 86 2.13 4.20 11.67
C ALA A 86 0.95 4.02 12.65
N TRP A 87 0.10 5.05 12.80
CA TRP A 87 -0.95 5.16 13.83
C TRP A 87 -0.44 5.01 15.28
N ILE A 88 0.79 5.45 15.54
CA ILE A 88 1.37 5.57 16.88
C ILE A 88 0.84 6.83 17.55
N ASP A 89 0.38 6.67 18.79
CA ASP A 89 -0.08 7.75 19.65
C ASP A 89 1.01 8.11 20.67
N ASP A 90 1.75 9.19 20.43
CA ASP A 90 2.88 9.61 21.28
C ASP A 90 2.48 9.90 22.75
N ALA A 91 1.18 10.04 23.04
CA ALA A 91 0.68 10.28 24.40
C ALA A 91 0.36 9.00 25.19
N ARG A 92 0.50 7.81 24.58
CA ARG A 92 0.11 6.53 25.19
C ARG A 92 1.22 5.48 25.11
N ASP A 93 1.42 4.74 26.19
CA ASP A 93 2.36 3.61 26.17
C ASP A 93 1.73 2.32 25.63
N ASP A 94 0.40 2.18 25.69
CA ASP A 94 -0.31 0.92 25.41
C ASP A 94 -0.67 0.70 23.93
N GLN A 95 -0.48 1.71 23.07
CA GLN A 95 -0.55 1.66 21.60
C GLN A 95 -1.59 0.68 21.02
N PRO A 96 -2.89 0.84 21.32
CA PRO A 96 -3.92 -0.12 20.93
C PRO A 96 -4.03 -0.31 19.40
N ALA A 97 -3.77 0.74 18.62
CA ALA A 97 -3.75 0.69 17.16
C ALA A 97 -2.60 -0.21 16.63
N ALA A 98 -1.41 -0.11 17.22
CA ALA A 98 -0.29 -0.99 16.88
C ALA A 98 -0.61 -2.46 17.19
N GLY A 99 -1.22 -2.73 18.35
CA GLY A 99 -1.67 -4.08 18.71
C GLY A 99 -2.74 -4.63 17.76
N ALA A 100 -3.67 -3.80 17.30
CA ALA A 100 -4.67 -4.19 16.30
C ALA A 100 -4.04 -4.47 14.93
N ALA A 101 -3.10 -3.63 14.50
CA ALA A 101 -2.37 -3.81 13.25
C ALA A 101 -1.53 -5.09 13.27
N LEU A 102 -0.85 -5.40 14.38
CA LEU A 102 -0.08 -6.63 14.54
C LEU A 102 -0.97 -7.88 14.37
N ARG A 103 -2.10 -7.94 15.09
CA ARG A 103 -3.06 -9.06 14.98
C ARG A 103 -3.59 -9.21 13.57
N ALA A 104 -3.96 -8.10 12.92
CA ALA A 104 -4.46 -8.12 11.55
C ALA A 104 -3.39 -8.61 10.55
N ARG A 105 -2.12 -8.26 10.77
CA ARG A 105 -0.99 -8.70 9.94
C ARG A 105 -0.78 -10.21 10.05
N GLU A 106 -0.77 -10.74 11.27
CA GLU A 106 -0.60 -12.18 11.52
C GLU A 106 -1.72 -13.00 10.87
N GLN A 107 -2.93 -12.45 10.80
CA GLN A 107 -4.11 -13.12 10.24
C GLN A 107 -4.26 -12.94 8.72
N SER A 108 -3.70 -11.88 8.14
CA SER A 108 -3.89 -11.56 6.72
C SER A 108 -3.02 -12.38 5.78
N GLY A 109 -1.91 -12.93 6.27
CA GLY A 109 -0.90 -13.58 5.43
C GLY A 109 -0.08 -12.60 4.58
N TRP A 110 -0.21 -11.28 4.80
CA TRP A 110 0.62 -10.28 4.13
C TRP A 110 2.00 -10.17 4.78
N ASP A 111 3.05 -10.33 3.98
CA ASP A 111 4.45 -10.40 4.41
C ASP A 111 5.26 -9.12 4.10
N GLY A 112 4.63 -8.08 3.55
CA GLY A 112 5.31 -6.86 3.11
C GLY A 112 5.81 -5.95 4.22
N LEU A 113 6.60 -4.94 3.87
CA LEU A 113 7.17 -3.98 4.80
C LEU A 113 6.10 -2.99 5.29
N TYR A 114 5.95 -2.83 6.61
CA TYR A 114 5.10 -1.79 7.18
C TYR A 114 5.97 -0.59 7.58
N LEU A 115 5.64 0.59 7.04
CA LEU A 115 6.36 1.85 7.22
C LEU A 115 5.45 2.93 7.80
#